data_AF-C6KV24-F1
#
_entry.id   AF-C6KV24-F1
#
_cell.length_a   1.000
_cell.length_b   1.000
_cell.length_c   1.000
_cell.angle_alpha   90.00
_cell.angle_beta   90.00
_cell.angle_gamma   90.00
#
_symmetry.space_group_name_H-M   'P 1'
#
loop_
_entity.id
_entity.type
_entity.pdbx_description
1 polymer ?
#
loop_
_entity_poly.entity_id
_entity_poly.type
_entity_poly.pdbx_seq_one_letter_code
_entity_poly.pdbx_strand_id
1 'polypeptide(L)'
;MPTPSLGCTPVAKWEALSEQMTGDIPFDIEAFQVSFLPSELRKIRRDGIHLFQIRYWSDALAGHIGRGDGKVVVRYDPRDISMIWVELDDGRYVECAIRRIRSAIPTTSGQLFRASGHRETSPLSVGS
;
A
#
# COMPACT_ATOMS: atom_id res chain seq x y z
N MET A 1 -41.81 -10.29 12.98
CA MET A 1 -42.92 -9.44 13.46
C MET A 1 -43.00 -8.19 12.59
N PRO A 2 -44.15 -7.89 11.96
CA PRO A 2 -44.34 -6.64 11.19
C PRO A 2 -44.28 -5.42 12.11
N THR A 3 -43.83 -4.28 11.57
CA THR A 3 -43.75 -3.02 12.34
C THR A 3 -45.05 -2.23 12.23
N PRO A 4 -45.52 -1.54 13.29
CA PRO A 4 -46.85 -0.90 13.32
C PRO A 4 -47.04 0.21 12.28
N SER A 5 -45.97 0.86 11.83
CA SER A 5 -46.03 1.98 10.88
C SER A 5 -45.98 1.54 9.41
N LEU A 6 -45.55 0.31 9.13
CA LEU A 6 -45.33 -0.18 7.76
C LEU A 6 -46.20 -1.38 7.39
N GLY A 7 -46.84 -2.03 8.37
CA GLY A 7 -47.68 -3.22 8.14
C GLY A 7 -46.90 -4.48 7.73
N CYS A 8 -45.60 -4.34 7.44
CA CYS A 8 -44.69 -5.43 7.08
C CYS A 8 -43.40 -5.34 7.89
N THR A 9 -42.55 -6.36 7.74
CA THR A 9 -41.19 -6.31 8.30
C THR A 9 -40.32 -5.35 7.47
N PRO A 10 -39.30 -4.71 8.07
CA PRO A 10 -38.35 -3.90 7.32
C PRO A 10 -37.67 -4.68 6.19
N VAL A 11 -37.34 -5.96 6.42
CA VAL A 11 -36.73 -6.82 5.40
C VAL A 11 -37.66 -7.05 4.20
N ALA A 12 -38.96 -7.32 4.43
CA ALA A 12 -39.91 -7.51 3.34
C ALA A 12 -40.12 -6.23 2.52
N LYS A 13 -40.08 -5.06 3.18
CA LYS A 13 -40.16 -3.77 2.47
C LYS A 13 -38.89 -3.47 1.68
N TRP A 14 -37.72 -3.82 2.23
CA TRP A 14 -36.44 -3.68 1.56
C TRP A 14 -36.37 -4.55 0.31
N GLU A 15 -36.73 -5.82 0.41
CA GLU A 15 -36.78 -6.76 -0.72
C GLU A 15 -37.64 -6.21 -1.86
N ALA A 16 -38.89 -5.82 -1.56
CA ALA A 16 -39.83 -5.29 -2.55
C ALA A 16 -39.37 -4.00 -3.26
N LEU A 17 -38.57 -3.16 -2.58
CA LEU A 17 -38.02 -1.94 -3.17
C LEU A 17 -36.70 -2.20 -3.92
N SER A 18 -35.88 -3.15 -3.45
CA SER A 18 -34.59 -3.48 -4.06
C SER A 18 -34.73 -4.03 -5.48
N GLU A 19 -35.82 -4.77 -5.75
CA GLU A 19 -36.17 -5.25 -7.10
C GLU A 19 -36.46 -4.11 -8.08
N GLN A 20 -36.81 -2.91 -7.59
CA GLN A 20 -37.07 -1.73 -8.42
C GLN A 20 -35.80 -0.88 -8.63
N MET A 21 -34.73 -1.12 -7.87
CA MET A 21 -33.50 -0.31 -7.83
C MET A 21 -32.30 -0.97 -8.54
N THR A 22 -32.53 -2.03 -9.34
CA THR A 22 -31.48 -2.88 -9.92
C THR A 22 -30.54 -2.17 -10.92
N GLY A 23 -30.77 -0.90 -11.23
CA GLY A 23 -29.97 -0.11 -12.19
C GLY A 23 -28.83 0.72 -11.61
N ASP A 24 -28.79 0.95 -10.29
CA ASP A 24 -27.83 1.87 -9.65
C ASP A 24 -26.56 1.16 -9.17
N ILE A 25 -25.97 0.31 -10.01
CA ILE A 25 -24.72 -0.38 -9.68
C ILE A 25 -23.54 0.59 -9.93
N PRO A 26 -22.71 0.90 -8.93
CA PRO A 26 -21.52 1.72 -9.12
C PRO A 26 -20.60 1.10 -10.17
N PHE A 27 -20.03 1.94 -11.04
CA PHE A 27 -19.10 1.50 -12.09
C PHE A 27 -17.82 0.85 -11.52
N ASP A 28 -17.38 1.30 -10.34
CA ASP A 28 -16.24 0.76 -9.62
C ASP A 28 -16.68 0.35 -8.20
N ILE A 29 -16.91 -0.96 -8.04
CA ILE A 29 -17.36 -1.54 -6.78
C ILE A 29 -16.30 -1.42 -5.69
N GLU A 30 -15.02 -1.51 -6.03
CA GLU A 30 -13.93 -1.42 -5.03
C GLU A 30 -13.82 0.01 -4.50
N ALA A 31 -13.80 1.01 -5.38
CA ALA A 31 -13.81 2.41 -4.98
C ALA A 31 -15.06 2.75 -4.15
N PHE A 32 -16.22 2.20 -4.52
CA PHE A 32 -17.46 2.38 -3.77
C PHE A 32 -17.35 1.79 -2.36
N GLN A 33 -16.85 0.56 -2.21
CA GLN A 33 -16.65 -0.04 -0.88
C GLN A 33 -15.70 0.79 -0.02
N VAL A 34 -14.56 1.20 -0.58
CA VAL A 34 -13.58 2.03 0.10
C VAL A 34 -14.20 3.37 0.52
N SER A 35 -15.14 3.94 -0.25
CA SER A 35 -15.79 5.22 0.06
C SER A 35 -16.62 5.22 1.35
N PHE A 36 -16.95 4.06 1.92
CA PHE A 36 -17.62 3.96 3.23
C PHE A 36 -16.65 3.89 4.41
N LEU A 37 -15.36 3.70 4.16
CA LEU A 37 -14.37 3.59 5.22
C LEU A 37 -14.10 4.95 5.90
N PRO A 38 -13.80 4.97 7.21
CA PRO A 38 -13.32 6.15 7.91
C PRO A 38 -12.19 6.86 7.17
N SER A 39 -12.19 8.19 7.19
CA SER A 39 -11.30 9.01 6.37
C SER A 39 -10.59 10.12 7.16
N GLU A 40 -9.35 10.43 6.79
CA GLU A 40 -8.49 11.43 7.41
C GLU A 40 -7.73 12.22 6.33
N LEU A 41 -7.59 13.55 6.49
CA LEU A 41 -6.75 14.36 5.60
C LEU A 41 -5.28 14.27 5.99
N ARG A 42 -4.42 13.79 5.10
CA ARG A 42 -2.99 13.59 5.38
C ARG A 42 -2.10 14.15 4.29
N LYS A 43 -0.90 14.59 4.68
CA LYS A 43 0.10 15.08 3.74
C LYS A 43 0.90 13.93 3.14
N ILE A 44 1.05 13.90 1.81
CA ILE A 44 2.01 13.02 1.15
C ILE A 44 3.42 13.56 1.41
N ARG A 45 4.24 12.81 2.15
CA ARG A 45 5.64 13.15 2.40
C ARG A 45 6.53 12.30 1.51
N ARG A 46 7.78 12.73 1.31
CA ARG A 46 8.81 11.97 0.58
C ARG A 46 9.02 10.56 1.13
N ASP A 47 8.69 10.39 2.39
CA ASP A 47 8.96 9.22 3.18
C ASP A 47 7.68 8.40 3.45
N GLY A 48 6.54 8.84 2.88
CA GLY A 48 5.23 8.20 2.89
C GLY A 48 4.13 9.00 3.56
N ILE A 49 3.00 8.34 3.76
CA ILE A 49 1.86 8.90 4.47
C ILE A 49 1.93 8.44 5.93
N HIS A 50 1.73 9.36 6.86
CA HIS A 50 1.79 9.09 8.30
C HIS A 50 0.37 9.08 8.88
N LEU A 51 -0.05 7.93 9.40
CA LEU A 51 -1.34 7.72 10.04
C LEU A 51 -1.13 6.81 11.26
N PHE A 52 -1.68 7.18 12.43
CA PHE A 52 -1.50 6.45 13.69
C PHE A 52 -0.04 6.10 14.06
N GLN A 53 0.91 7.00 13.79
CA GLN A 53 2.37 6.76 13.94
C GLN A 53 2.94 5.65 13.05
N ILE A 54 2.14 5.12 12.12
CA ILE A 54 2.53 4.14 11.12
C ILE A 54 2.76 4.87 9.80
N ARG A 55 3.69 4.32 9.02
CA ARG A 55 4.10 4.85 7.73
C ARG A 55 3.62 3.93 6.63
N TYR A 56 2.92 4.50 5.68
CA TYR A 56 2.38 3.81 4.53
C TYR A 56 3.05 4.29 3.25
N TRP A 57 3.25 3.39 2.29
CA TRP A 57 3.88 3.70 1.02
C TRP A 57 3.29 2.90 -0.13
N SER A 58 3.25 3.53 -1.29
CA SER A 58 3.04 2.91 -2.59
C SER A 58 3.84 3.69 -3.62
N ASP A 59 4.40 3.01 -4.61
CA ASP A 59 5.20 3.67 -5.65
C ASP A 59 4.35 4.61 -6.52
N ALA A 60 3.04 4.37 -6.60
CA ALA A 60 2.08 5.26 -7.26
C ALA A 60 2.04 6.65 -6.61
N LEU A 61 2.39 6.80 -5.32
CA LEU A 61 2.43 8.11 -4.65
C LEU A 61 3.60 8.99 -5.12
N ALA A 62 4.64 8.42 -5.73
CA ALA A 62 5.87 9.15 -6.06
C ALA A 62 5.60 10.37 -6.96
N GLY A 63 4.65 10.26 -7.90
CA GLY A 63 4.27 11.34 -8.81
C GLY A 63 3.38 12.43 -8.17
N HIS A 64 2.84 12.18 -6.98
CA HIS A 64 1.91 13.09 -6.29
C HIS A 64 2.59 13.87 -5.14
N ILE A 65 3.88 13.63 -4.88
CA ILE A 65 4.63 14.36 -3.86
C ILE A 65 4.78 15.83 -4.28
N GLY A 66 4.37 16.75 -3.40
CA GLY A 66 4.56 18.18 -3.59
C GLY A 66 3.63 18.84 -4.60
N ARG A 67 2.59 18.14 -5.07
CA ARG A 67 1.52 18.71 -5.88
C ARG A 67 0.48 19.41 -4.97
N GLY A 68 0.10 20.64 -5.33
CA GLY A 68 -0.88 21.43 -4.58
C GLY A 68 -0.53 21.62 -3.10
N ASP A 69 -1.54 21.60 -2.23
CA ASP A 69 -1.36 21.69 -0.76
C ASP A 69 -0.71 20.40 -0.18
N GLY A 70 -0.56 19.37 -1.02
CA GLY A 70 0.02 18.08 -0.69
C GLY A 70 -0.82 17.23 0.25
N LYS A 71 -2.08 17.62 0.53
CA LYS A 71 -3.02 16.88 1.37
C LYS A 71 -3.92 16.00 0.50
N VAL A 72 -4.14 14.77 0.93
CA VAL A 72 -5.00 13.76 0.30
C VAL A 72 -5.93 13.16 1.33
N VAL A 73 -7.08 12.68 0.88
CA VAL A 73 -8.00 11.91 1.72
C VAL A 73 -7.46 10.50 1.84
N VAL A 74 -7.25 10.05 3.07
CA VAL A 74 -6.77 8.71 3.40
C VAL A 74 -7.89 7.96 4.08
N ARG A 75 -8.25 6.81 3.52
CA ARG A 75 -9.25 5.90 4.05
C ARG A 75 -8.59 4.65 4.61
N TYR A 76 -9.15 4.11 5.69
CA TYR A 76 -8.56 2.98 6.40
C TYR A 76 -9.65 2.14 7.07
N ASP A 77 -9.41 0.84 7.23
CA ASP A 77 -10.23 -0.01 8.08
C ASP A 77 -9.68 0.01 9.52
N PRO A 78 -10.44 0.48 10.52
CA PRO A 78 -10.01 0.43 11.92
C PRO A 78 -9.70 -0.99 12.43
N ARG A 79 -10.24 -2.03 11.79
CA ARG A 79 -10.04 -3.44 12.12
C ARG A 79 -8.79 -4.02 11.46
N ASP A 80 -8.36 -3.46 10.33
CA ASP A 80 -7.16 -3.86 9.61
C ASP A 80 -6.34 -2.62 9.18
N ILE A 81 -5.36 -2.29 10.03
CA ILE A 81 -4.46 -1.14 9.82
C ILE A 81 -3.28 -1.45 8.89
N SER A 82 -3.24 -2.62 8.23
CA SER A 82 -2.13 -3.02 7.37
C SER A 82 -2.10 -2.28 6.03
N MET A 83 -3.25 -1.77 5.60
CA MET A 83 -3.47 -1.10 4.33
C MET A 83 -4.23 0.20 4.54
N ILE A 84 -3.92 1.19 3.70
CA ILE A 84 -4.74 2.39 3.56
C ILE A 84 -5.03 2.62 2.08
N TRP A 85 -6.08 3.37 1.80
CA TRP A 85 -6.47 3.80 0.47
C TRP A 85 -6.37 5.31 0.37
N VAL A 86 -5.64 5.81 -0.61
CA VAL A 86 -5.39 7.23 -0.82
C VAL A 86 -6.21 7.70 -2.00
N GLU A 87 -7.10 8.64 -1.78
CA GLU A 87 -7.87 9.28 -2.84
C GLU A 87 -6.98 10.27 -3.58
N LEU A 88 -6.83 10.07 -4.89
CA LEU A 88 -6.14 10.98 -5.78
C LEU A 88 -7.10 12.00 -6.39
N ASP A 89 -6.55 13.04 -7.01
CA ASP A 89 -7.31 14.14 -7.64
C ASP A 89 -8.33 13.67 -8.69
N ASP A 90 -8.14 12.49 -9.28
CA ASP A 90 -9.03 11.89 -10.29
C ASP A 90 -10.14 11.01 -9.70
N GLY A 91 -10.27 10.98 -8.37
CA GLY A 91 -11.25 10.16 -7.65
C GLY A 91 -10.88 8.68 -7.56
N ARG A 92 -9.68 8.29 -8.02
CA ARG A 92 -9.17 6.92 -7.88
C ARG A 92 -8.52 6.72 -6.53
N TYR A 93 -8.57 5.49 -6.05
CA TYR A 93 -7.89 5.08 -4.83
C TYR A 93 -6.57 4.37 -5.15
N VAL A 94 -5.52 4.76 -4.43
CA VAL A 94 -4.23 4.07 -4.42
C VAL A 94 -4.06 3.32 -3.12
N GLU A 95 -3.86 2.01 -3.22
CA GLU A 95 -3.50 1.16 -2.09
C GLU A 95 -2.07 1.45 -1.63
N CYS A 96 -1.91 1.70 -0.33
CA CYS A 96 -0.63 1.93 0.31
C CYS A 96 -0.48 1.01 1.52
N ALA A 97 0.48 0.08 1.43
CA ALA A 97 0.77 -0.84 2.51
C ALA A 97 1.71 -0.22 3.55
N ILE A 98 1.74 -0.81 4.75
CA ILE A 98 2.76 -0.47 5.75
C ILE A 98 4.16 -0.60 5.12
N ARG A 99 4.94 0.47 5.24
CA ARG A 99 6.32 0.48 4.79
C ARG A 99 7.20 -0.33 5.73
N ARG A 100 7.53 -1.56 5.33
CA ARG A 100 8.62 -2.32 5.98
C ARG A 100 9.94 -1.60 5.72
N ILE A 101 10.62 -1.21 6.80
CA ILE A 101 12.00 -0.76 6.72
C ILE A 101 12.81 -1.99 6.36
N ARG A 102 13.31 -2.06 5.12
CA ARG A 102 14.28 -3.09 4.76
C ARG A 102 15.53 -2.83 5.60
N SER A 103 15.82 -3.72 6.55
CA SER A 103 17.14 -3.79 7.17
C SER A 103 18.12 -4.20 6.08
N ALA A 104 18.80 -3.22 5.49
CA ALA A 104 19.96 -3.49 4.67
C ALA A 104 21.06 -3.93 5.62
N ILE A 105 21.14 -5.23 5.92
CA ILE A 105 22.41 -5.82 6.30
C ILE A 105 23.20 -5.86 4.98
N PRO A 106 24.26 -5.04 4.79
CA PRO A 106 25.14 -5.28 3.67
C PRO A 106 25.75 -6.67 3.90
N THR A 107 25.35 -7.65 3.08
CA THR A 107 26.12 -8.87 2.93
C THR A 107 27.44 -8.45 2.29
N THR A 108 28.41 -8.06 3.11
CA THR A 108 29.81 -8.03 2.69
C THR A 108 30.17 -9.47 2.38
N SER A 109 29.95 -9.84 1.12
CA SER A 109 30.49 -11.06 0.55
C SER A 109 32.01 -10.88 0.59
N GLY A 110 32.67 -11.64 1.45
CA GLY A 110 34.11 -11.60 1.66
C GLY A 110 34.84 -12.06 0.41
N GLN A 111 35.06 -11.14 -0.53
CA GLN A 111 36.00 -11.35 -1.62
C GLN A 111 37.37 -10.89 -1.14
N LEU A 112 38.08 -11.81 -0.48
CA LEU A 112 39.50 -11.70 -0.17
C LEU A 112 40.27 -11.61 -1.50
N PHE A 113 40.64 -10.38 -1.85
CA PHE A 113 41.61 -10.09 -2.88
C PHE A 113 42.97 -10.62 -2.41
N ARG A 114 43.33 -11.86 -2.78
CA ARG A 114 44.70 -12.35 -2.60
C ARG A 114 45.57 -11.75 -3.70
N ALA A 115 46.44 -10.84 -3.28
CA ALA A 115 47.48 -10.24 -4.09
C ALA A 115 48.49 -11.28 -4.60
N SER A 116 48.97 -10.99 -5.80
CA SER A 116 49.98 -11.72 -6.57
C SER A 116 51.27 -11.96 -5.77
N GLY A 117 51.73 -13.21 -5.77
CA GLY A 117 53.05 -13.62 -5.29
C GLY A 117 53.80 -14.28 -6.44
N HIS A 118 54.60 -13.48 -7.15
CA HIS A 118 55.59 -13.90 -8.12
C HIS A 118 56.75 -14.60 -7.39
N ARG A 119 57.12 -15.81 -7.81
CA ARG A 119 58.51 -16.35 -7.78
C ARG A 119 58.59 -17.65 -8.57
N GLU A 120 58.95 -17.45 -9.84
CA GLU A 120 60.14 -18.02 -10.49
C GLU A 120 60.44 -19.52 -10.30
N THR A 121 60.23 -20.22 -11.41
CA THR A 121 60.65 -21.57 -11.72
C THR A 121 62.16 -21.64 -11.97
N SER A 122 62.88 -22.53 -11.28
CA SER A 122 63.81 -23.53 -11.85
C SER A 122 64.78 -24.07 -10.80
N PRO A 123 64.84 -25.39 -10.57
CA PRO A 123 66.03 -26.02 -9.99
C PRO A 123 67.04 -26.32 -11.11
N LEU A 124 68.28 -25.84 -10.96
CA LEU A 124 69.40 -26.25 -11.79
C LEU A 124 69.88 -27.64 -11.32
N SER A 125 69.87 -28.59 -12.24
CA SER A 125 70.49 -29.90 -12.08
C SER A 125 71.99 -29.78 -11.84
N VAL A 126 72.48 -30.58 -10.90
CA VAL A 126 73.90 -30.97 -10.75
C VAL A 126 74.20 -32.06 -11.78
N GLY A 127 75.32 -31.91 -12.50
CA GLY A 127 75.84 -32.95 -13.39
C GLY A 127 77.19 -32.60 -13.99
N SER A 128 78.23 -33.20 -13.38
CA SER A 128 79.57 -33.60 -13.88
C SER A 128 80.48 -32.62 -14.60
#